data_AF-A0A2D4LJJ0-F1
#
_entry.id   AF-A0A2D4LJJ0-F1
#
_cell.length_a   1.000
_cell.length_b   1.000
_cell.length_c   1.000
_cell.angle_alpha   90.00
_cell.angle_beta   90.00
_cell.angle_gamma   90.00
#
_symmetry.space_group_name_H-M   'P 1'
#
loop_
_entity.id
_entity.type
_entity.pdbx_description
1 polymer ?
#
loop_
_entity_poly.entity_id
_entity_poly.type
_entity_poly.pdbx_seq_one_letter_code
_entity_poly.pdbx_strand_id
1 'polypeptide(L)'
;VKGVSQTDKRVWDTAEYTIPGQGVNSFFVLTNIITAENQIQGLCPEFPLAKAMCTTDKSCMKGRVDPQSNGIQTGKCVKYNSTVNTCEVSAWCPVESAKAAPTPAILDSAENFTVLIKNNIHFPKFDYTTINIPPKFNISCIYNKHKASLCPIFRLGDILQEAGEKFSEVAVQGGIIGIEINWDCNLDKWAHRCKPSYGFRRLDDKRTNEALYPGYNFRFARYYKQPGGREERTLIKAYGIRFDILIFGTAGKFDFFEMVLYIGSVLSYFGLAQLVIDCLLTSSTPCCCKPDPVKEYYYNKKCQEVLGPRSTLFYVTFVDEPGILMIDKLSETRLQTIEGRIIDKCQGDFMQSSQFPYRDRTISPQNLEELQLLQNQREGPCFRERPSWCCCGKCRPADPFWEQLCCRKTDGACITTSSSFEQLVLSRSVLEFVLLYKDPLLDLRAAEVAHKPFRHCAYERYIHWRFGEGDLGARAVIPNCCRWRIRDAFPSENGEYSGLGKK
;
A
#
# COMPACT_ATOMS: atom_id res chain seq x y z
N VAL A 1 -8.16 13.47 -48.50
CA VAL A 1 -8.04 14.95 -48.57
C VAL A 1 -8.84 15.45 -49.77
N LYS A 2 -9.31 16.69 -49.77
CA LYS A 2 -9.97 17.37 -50.89
C LYS A 2 -9.55 18.83 -50.94
N GLY A 3 -9.42 19.36 -52.15
CA GLY A 3 -8.92 20.70 -52.43
C GLY A 3 -8.28 20.73 -53.81
N VAL A 4 -8.15 21.93 -54.38
CA VAL A 4 -7.52 22.17 -55.68
C VAL A 4 -6.60 23.38 -55.49
N SER A 5 -5.38 23.31 -56.03
CA SER A 5 -4.47 24.46 -56.09
C SER A 5 -4.09 24.75 -57.54
N GLN A 6 -4.14 26.01 -57.95
CA GLN A 6 -3.64 26.42 -59.26
C GLN A 6 -2.28 27.09 -59.09
N THR A 7 -1.33 26.64 -59.91
CA THR A 7 -0.02 27.26 -60.10
C THR A 7 0.07 27.74 -61.55
N ASP A 8 0.98 28.67 -61.87
CA ASP A 8 1.07 29.34 -63.18
C ASP A 8 1.09 28.43 -64.41
N LYS A 9 1.44 27.15 -64.23
CA LYS A 9 1.58 26.15 -65.30
C LYS A 9 0.74 24.87 -65.11
N ARG A 10 0.09 24.67 -63.95
CA ARG A 10 -0.60 23.40 -63.62
C ARG A 10 -1.66 23.58 -62.54
N VAL A 11 -2.77 22.84 -62.68
CA VAL A 11 -3.75 22.62 -61.61
C VAL A 11 -3.39 21.32 -60.88
N TRP A 12 -3.31 21.39 -59.55
CA TRP A 12 -3.01 20.28 -58.64
C TRP A 12 -4.29 19.78 -57.99
N ASP A 13 -4.58 18.49 -58.18
CA ASP A 13 -5.75 17.81 -57.62
C ASP A 13 -5.34 16.72 -56.61
N THR A 14 -6.35 16.06 -56.03
CA THR A 14 -6.14 15.03 -55.00
C THR A 14 -5.28 13.87 -55.48
N ALA A 15 -5.34 13.47 -56.75
CA ALA A 15 -4.53 12.38 -57.29
C ALA A 15 -3.04 12.76 -57.45
N GLU A 16 -2.72 14.06 -57.46
CA GLU A 16 -1.35 14.54 -57.60
C GLU A 16 -0.66 14.85 -56.26
N TYR A 17 -1.36 15.50 -55.33
CA TYR A 17 -0.76 15.88 -54.03
C TYR A 17 -0.95 14.84 -52.92
N THR A 18 -1.85 13.86 -53.07
CA THR A 18 -1.91 12.70 -52.16
C THR A 18 -1.19 11.52 -52.79
N ILE A 19 -0.11 11.07 -52.14
CA ILE A 19 0.70 9.96 -52.64
C ILE A 19 0.26 8.69 -51.89
N PRO A 20 -0.36 7.70 -52.58
CA PRO A 20 -0.78 6.46 -51.95
C PRO A 20 0.46 5.64 -51.56
N GLY A 21 0.65 5.34 -50.28
CA GLY A 21 1.76 4.51 -49.82
C GLY A 21 2.19 4.63 -48.35
N GLN A 22 1.63 5.54 -47.56
CA GLN A 22 2.08 5.78 -46.18
C GLN A 22 1.07 5.31 -45.12
N GLY A 23 0.82 3.99 -45.05
CA GLY A 23 0.09 3.35 -43.95
C GLY A 23 -1.44 3.50 -43.97
N VAL A 24 -2.12 2.64 -43.20
CA VAL A 24 -3.59 2.64 -43.05
C VAL A 24 -4.08 3.85 -42.24
N ASN A 25 -3.25 4.31 -41.30
CA ASN A 25 -3.56 5.38 -40.34
C ASN A 25 -2.75 6.66 -40.60
N SER A 26 -2.14 6.84 -41.78
CA SER A 26 -1.47 8.10 -42.14
C SER A 26 -1.80 8.55 -43.55
N PHE A 27 -1.62 9.84 -43.81
CA PHE A 27 -1.69 10.38 -45.16
C PHE A 27 -0.64 11.47 -45.36
N PHE A 28 -0.16 11.60 -46.59
CA PHE A 28 0.78 12.64 -46.99
C PHE A 28 0.09 13.68 -47.87
N VAL A 29 0.40 14.96 -47.61
CA VAL A 29 -0.02 16.08 -48.44
C VAL A 29 1.22 16.81 -48.94
N LEU A 30 1.39 16.79 -50.26
CA LEU A 30 2.45 17.52 -50.96
C LEU A 30 2.24 19.04 -50.80
N THR A 31 3.27 19.75 -50.36
CA THR A 31 3.26 21.22 -50.25
C THR A 31 4.29 21.90 -51.15
N ASN A 32 5.41 21.22 -51.45
CA ASN A 32 6.48 21.78 -52.25
C ASN A 32 7.23 20.69 -53.03
N ILE A 33 7.77 21.01 -54.20
CA ILE A 33 8.45 20.05 -55.08
C ILE A 33 9.68 20.61 -55.76
N ILE A 34 10.59 19.71 -56.11
CA ILE A 34 11.63 19.93 -57.12
C ILE A 34 11.49 18.81 -58.14
N THR A 35 11.32 19.17 -59.41
CA THR A 35 11.28 18.22 -60.54
C THR A 35 12.57 18.26 -61.35
N ALA A 36 13.05 17.09 -61.76
CA ALA A 36 14.06 16.92 -62.79
C ALA A 36 13.44 16.07 -63.91
N GLU A 37 13.03 16.74 -64.97
CA GLU A 37 12.33 16.15 -66.13
C GLU A 37 13.32 15.58 -67.14
N ASN A 38 12.85 14.63 -67.96
CA ASN A 38 13.60 14.06 -69.08
C ASN A 38 14.96 13.47 -68.69
N GLN A 39 15.02 12.77 -67.54
CA GLN A 39 16.21 12.02 -67.18
C GLN A 39 16.29 10.74 -68.02
N ILE A 40 17.44 10.53 -68.66
CA ILE A 40 17.84 9.30 -69.35
C ILE A 40 18.99 8.61 -68.61
N GLN A 41 19.13 7.29 -68.72
CA GLN A 41 20.35 6.62 -68.27
C GLN A 41 21.52 6.98 -69.19
N GLY A 42 22.64 7.42 -68.62
CA GLY A 42 23.80 7.86 -69.39
C GLY A 42 25.00 8.24 -68.55
N LEU A 43 25.94 8.95 -69.17
CA LEU A 43 27.11 9.55 -68.53
C LEU A 43 26.94 11.06 -68.45
N CYS A 44 27.16 11.64 -67.27
CA CYS A 44 27.08 13.08 -67.06
C CYS A 44 27.96 13.53 -65.89
N PRO A 45 28.32 14.82 -65.80
CA PRO A 45 28.93 15.39 -64.61
C PRO A 45 27.98 15.28 -63.40
N GLU A 46 28.50 14.83 -62.26
CA GLU A 46 27.79 14.86 -60.96
C GLU A 46 27.57 16.32 -60.51
N PHE A 47 26.57 16.58 -59.66
CA PHE A 47 26.34 17.91 -59.12
C PHE A 47 27.55 18.37 -58.26
N PRO A 48 27.96 19.67 -58.29
CA PRO A 48 29.11 20.18 -57.53
C PRO A 48 28.91 20.23 -56.01
N LEU A 49 28.87 19.05 -55.40
CA LEU A 49 29.06 18.83 -53.97
C LEU A 49 30.56 18.89 -53.64
N ALA A 50 30.90 19.24 -52.39
CA ALA A 50 32.30 19.33 -51.94
C ALA A 50 33.14 18.05 -52.16
N LYS A 51 32.49 16.87 -52.15
CA LYS A 51 33.12 15.56 -52.44
C LYS A 51 33.17 15.17 -53.93
N ALA A 52 32.41 15.87 -54.78
CA ALA A 52 32.25 15.56 -56.21
C ALA A 52 33.02 16.53 -57.12
N MET A 53 33.41 17.70 -56.61
CA MET A 53 34.32 18.62 -57.29
C MET A 53 35.70 17.98 -57.49
N CYS A 54 36.27 18.14 -58.67
CA CYS A 54 37.57 17.58 -59.05
C CYS A 54 38.40 18.63 -59.80
N THR A 55 39.73 18.51 -59.71
CA THR A 55 40.67 19.29 -60.52
C THR A 55 41.35 18.44 -61.60
N THR A 56 41.47 17.13 -61.37
CA THR A 56 42.11 16.17 -62.28
C THR A 56 41.37 14.83 -62.23
N ASP A 57 41.49 14.02 -63.28
CA ASP A 57 40.87 12.68 -63.35
C ASP A 57 41.26 11.79 -62.16
N LYS A 58 42.48 11.92 -61.64
CA LYS A 58 42.97 11.18 -60.46
C LYS A 58 42.17 11.45 -59.17
N SER A 59 41.41 12.54 -59.12
CA SER A 59 40.49 12.85 -58.01
C SER A 59 39.25 11.95 -58.00
N CYS A 60 38.90 11.36 -59.14
CA CYS A 60 37.71 10.55 -59.35
C CYS A 60 38.06 9.06 -59.36
N MET A 61 37.40 8.24 -58.53
CA MET A 61 37.73 6.82 -58.40
C MET A 61 36.77 5.97 -59.24
N LYS A 62 37.29 5.31 -60.28
CA LYS A 62 36.47 4.43 -61.14
C LYS A 62 35.81 3.32 -60.33
N GLY A 63 34.49 3.18 -60.46
CA GLY A 63 33.68 2.19 -59.75
C GLY A 63 33.27 2.59 -58.33
N ARG A 64 33.68 3.77 -57.83
CA ARG A 64 33.26 4.25 -56.51
C ARG A 64 31.76 4.60 -56.52
N VAL A 65 31.07 4.13 -55.49
CA VAL A 65 29.70 4.53 -55.12
C VAL A 65 29.79 5.25 -53.78
N ASP A 66 29.26 6.47 -53.70
CA ASP A 66 29.17 7.26 -52.48
C ASP A 66 27.69 7.45 -52.14
N PRO A 67 27.22 7.24 -50.89
CA PRO A 67 25.81 7.44 -50.53
C PRO A 67 25.27 8.86 -50.78
N GLN A 68 26.16 9.85 -50.97
CA GLN A 68 25.79 11.23 -51.33
C GLN A 68 25.91 11.51 -52.85
N SER A 69 26.34 10.54 -53.65
CA SER A 69 26.42 10.59 -55.12
C SER A 69 25.13 10.05 -55.74
N ASN A 70 24.77 10.51 -56.94
CA ASN A 70 23.57 10.06 -57.65
C ASN A 70 23.85 8.87 -58.58
N GLY A 71 25.12 8.50 -58.78
CA GLY A 71 25.54 7.36 -59.60
C GLY A 71 26.95 6.86 -59.32
N ILE A 72 27.42 5.97 -60.20
CA ILE A 72 28.71 5.28 -60.10
C ILE A 72 29.78 6.11 -60.81
N GLN A 73 30.89 6.45 -60.13
CA GLN A 73 31.96 7.25 -60.74
C GLN A 73 32.70 6.48 -61.86
N THR A 74 32.94 7.14 -63.01
CA THR A 74 33.69 6.54 -64.13
C THR A 74 35.21 6.69 -64.00
N GLY A 75 35.66 7.64 -63.18
CA GLY A 75 37.08 7.99 -63.01
C GLY A 75 37.57 9.15 -63.89
N LYS A 76 36.68 9.89 -64.56
CA LYS A 76 37.01 11.11 -65.31
C LYS A 76 36.53 12.37 -64.59
N CYS A 77 37.26 13.47 -64.74
CA CYS A 77 36.91 14.80 -64.30
C CYS A 77 36.41 15.63 -65.48
N VAL A 78 35.14 16.03 -65.47
CA VAL A 78 34.45 16.69 -66.60
C VAL A 78 33.94 18.06 -66.19
N LYS A 79 33.75 18.96 -67.16
CA LYS A 79 33.21 20.31 -66.90
C LYS A 79 31.72 20.21 -66.60
N TYR A 80 31.29 20.66 -65.42
CA TYR A 80 29.86 20.82 -65.09
C TYR A 80 29.35 22.17 -65.59
N ASN A 81 30.11 23.24 -65.34
CA ASN A 81 29.89 24.60 -65.82
C ASN A 81 31.21 25.18 -66.34
N SER A 82 31.19 26.41 -66.86
CA SER A 82 32.39 27.12 -67.35
C SER A 82 33.49 27.29 -66.28
N THR A 83 33.13 27.29 -64.99
CA THR A 83 34.03 27.54 -63.86
C THR A 83 34.28 26.34 -62.95
N VAL A 84 33.51 25.24 -63.06
CA VAL A 84 33.55 24.12 -62.10
C VAL A 84 33.57 22.78 -62.83
N ASN A 85 34.51 21.92 -62.42
CA ASN A 85 34.62 20.54 -62.88
C ASN A 85 34.17 19.58 -61.77
N THR A 86 33.49 18.50 -62.16
CA THR A 86 33.02 17.44 -61.26
C THR A 86 33.28 16.06 -61.86
N CYS A 87 33.28 15.03 -61.01
CA CYS A 87 33.46 13.66 -61.50
C CYS A 87 32.30 13.23 -62.41
N GLU A 88 32.64 12.56 -63.51
CA GLU A 88 31.67 11.91 -64.39
C GLU A 88 31.08 10.67 -63.68
N VAL A 89 29.75 10.56 -63.71
CA VAL A 89 28.99 9.44 -63.15
C VAL A 89 28.13 8.76 -64.21
N SER A 90 28.01 7.44 -64.08
CA SER A 90 26.96 6.65 -64.74
C SER A 90 25.71 6.72 -63.86
N ALA A 91 24.69 7.44 -64.34
CA ALA A 91 23.53 7.84 -63.56
C ALA A 91 22.31 8.11 -64.46
N TRP A 92 21.22 8.57 -63.84
CA TRP A 92 20.12 9.22 -64.55
C TRP A 92 20.46 10.69 -64.77
N CYS A 93 20.66 11.06 -66.04
CA CYS A 93 21.19 12.33 -66.51
C CYS A 93 20.09 13.18 -67.17
N PRO A 94 20.00 14.51 -66.91
CA PRO A 94 20.87 15.28 -66.01
C PRO A 94 20.59 14.97 -64.54
N VAL A 95 21.63 14.99 -63.71
CA VAL A 95 21.55 14.72 -62.28
C VAL A 95 20.73 15.79 -61.55
N GLU A 96 20.04 15.41 -60.46
CA GLU A 96 19.33 16.34 -59.59
C GLU A 96 20.27 17.45 -59.09
N SER A 97 19.98 18.69 -59.46
CA SER A 97 20.66 19.85 -58.86
C SER A 97 20.28 19.97 -57.39
N ALA A 98 21.25 20.16 -56.47
CA ALA A 98 20.98 20.41 -55.05
C ALA A 98 20.43 21.83 -54.80
N LYS A 99 19.27 22.13 -55.40
CA LYS A 99 18.48 23.32 -55.13
C LYS A 99 17.87 23.19 -53.74
N ALA A 100 17.92 24.29 -52.98
CA ALA A 100 17.07 24.43 -51.81
C ALA A 100 15.59 24.31 -52.21
N ALA A 101 14.74 23.92 -51.26
CA ALA A 101 13.30 23.91 -51.48
C ALA A 101 12.82 25.33 -51.85
N PRO A 102 11.96 25.50 -52.87
CA PRO A 102 11.42 26.81 -53.25
C PRO A 102 10.77 27.54 -52.07
N THR A 103 11.01 28.85 -51.97
CA THR A 103 10.42 29.76 -50.99
C THR A 103 9.79 30.95 -51.73
N PRO A 104 8.48 31.23 -51.56
CA PRO A 104 7.48 30.45 -50.82
C PRO A 104 7.21 29.06 -51.41
N ALA A 105 6.48 28.22 -50.67
CA ALA A 105 6.14 26.86 -51.11
C ALA A 105 5.17 26.88 -52.31
N ILE A 106 5.35 25.94 -53.25
CA ILE A 106 4.57 25.89 -54.51
C ILE A 106 3.06 25.68 -54.28
N LEU A 107 2.67 24.93 -53.24
CA LEU A 107 1.27 24.70 -52.87
C LEU A 107 0.94 25.32 -51.51
N ASP A 108 1.25 26.60 -51.29
CA ASP A 108 0.82 27.34 -50.08
C ASP A 108 -0.71 27.30 -49.89
N SER A 109 -1.47 27.35 -51.00
CA SER A 109 -2.93 27.13 -51.05
C SER A 109 -3.42 25.81 -50.42
N ALA A 110 -2.54 24.84 -50.18
CA ALA A 110 -2.87 23.60 -49.48
C ALA A 110 -3.31 23.82 -48.02
N GLU A 111 -3.03 24.98 -47.43
CA GLU A 111 -3.59 25.40 -46.13
C GLU A 111 -5.14 25.27 -46.12
N ASN A 112 -5.78 25.58 -47.24
CA ASN A 112 -7.23 25.55 -47.42
C ASN A 112 -7.79 24.17 -47.77
N PHE A 113 -6.95 23.13 -47.89
CA PHE A 113 -7.43 21.78 -48.16
C PHE A 113 -8.14 21.20 -46.94
N THR A 114 -9.07 20.29 -47.21
CA THR A 114 -9.89 19.63 -46.19
C THR A 114 -9.60 18.14 -46.12
N VAL A 115 -9.64 17.57 -44.92
CA VAL A 115 -9.56 16.12 -44.71
C VAL A 115 -10.79 15.64 -43.94
N LEU A 116 -11.52 14.67 -44.52
CA LEU A 116 -12.55 13.92 -43.85
C LEU A 116 -11.91 12.69 -43.21
N ILE A 117 -11.93 12.60 -41.88
CA ILE A 117 -11.42 11.45 -41.15
C ILE A 117 -12.61 10.55 -40.76
N LYS A 118 -12.61 9.31 -41.26
CA LYS A 118 -13.56 8.27 -40.86
C LYS A 118 -12.87 7.36 -39.86
N ASN A 119 -13.30 7.38 -38.62
CA ASN A 119 -12.78 6.53 -37.56
C ASN A 119 -13.92 5.67 -36.99
N ASN A 120 -13.68 4.35 -36.96
CA ASN A 120 -14.55 3.35 -36.38
C ASN A 120 -13.79 2.70 -35.23
N ILE A 121 -14.41 2.61 -34.05
CA ILE A 121 -13.85 1.97 -32.87
C ILE A 121 -14.78 0.86 -32.39
N HIS A 122 -14.17 -0.21 -31.89
CA HIS A 122 -14.87 -1.35 -31.33
C HIS A 122 -14.18 -1.75 -30.02
N PHE A 123 -14.95 -1.93 -28.96
CA PHE A 123 -14.48 -2.41 -27.66
C PHE A 123 -14.93 -3.87 -27.45
N PRO A 124 -14.08 -4.89 -27.72
CA PRO A 124 -14.50 -6.29 -27.74
C PRO A 124 -15.07 -6.80 -26.41
N LYS A 125 -14.51 -6.35 -25.27
CA LYS A 125 -14.98 -6.73 -23.92
C LYS A 125 -16.46 -6.37 -23.68
N PHE A 126 -16.97 -5.35 -24.37
CA PHE A 126 -18.32 -4.83 -24.15
C PHE A 126 -19.26 -5.01 -25.35
N ASP A 127 -18.77 -5.61 -26.44
CA ASP A 127 -19.40 -5.69 -27.76
C ASP A 127 -20.02 -4.35 -28.21
N TYR A 128 -19.24 -3.28 -28.11
CA TYR A 128 -19.68 -1.92 -28.42
C TYR A 128 -18.87 -1.35 -29.58
N THR A 129 -19.57 -1.02 -30.67
CA THR A 129 -19.01 -0.40 -31.87
C THR A 129 -19.59 0.99 -32.06
N THR A 130 -18.76 1.99 -32.34
CA THR A 130 -19.21 3.35 -32.67
C THR A 130 -18.27 4.02 -33.67
N ILE A 131 -18.77 5.07 -34.32
CA ILE A 131 -18.04 5.84 -35.33
C ILE A 131 -17.98 7.31 -34.93
N ASN A 132 -16.94 8.03 -35.36
CA ASN A 132 -16.78 9.45 -35.07
C ASN A 132 -17.82 10.35 -35.76
N ILE A 133 -18.53 9.84 -36.76
CA ILE A 133 -19.51 10.58 -37.56
C ILE A 133 -20.92 10.41 -36.98
N PRO A 134 -21.56 11.47 -36.44
CA PRO A 134 -22.92 11.35 -35.94
C PRO A 134 -23.93 11.16 -37.10
N PRO A 135 -25.05 10.44 -36.87
CA PRO A 135 -25.98 10.05 -37.94
C PRO A 135 -26.71 11.22 -38.62
N LYS A 136 -26.70 12.41 -38.02
CA LYS A 136 -27.22 13.66 -38.58
C LYS A 136 -26.15 14.74 -38.51
N PHE A 137 -25.10 14.62 -39.31
CA PHE A 137 -24.03 15.63 -39.41
C PHE A 137 -24.18 16.51 -40.67
N ASN A 138 -23.77 17.77 -40.58
CA ASN A 138 -23.72 18.66 -41.73
C ASN A 138 -22.46 18.35 -42.55
N ILE A 139 -22.62 17.98 -43.82
CA ILE A 139 -21.51 17.63 -44.74
C ILE A 139 -20.59 18.85 -45.01
N SER A 140 -21.11 20.06 -44.84
CA SER A 140 -20.36 21.32 -44.99
C SER A 140 -19.80 21.85 -43.67
N CYS A 141 -19.78 21.05 -42.59
CA CYS A 141 -19.12 21.48 -41.36
C CYS A 141 -17.60 21.55 -41.53
N ILE A 142 -16.96 22.41 -40.75
CA ILE A 142 -15.51 22.41 -40.52
C ILE A 142 -15.32 22.29 -39.01
N TYR A 143 -14.35 21.47 -38.59
CA TYR A 143 -14.00 21.28 -37.20
C TYR A 143 -13.63 22.60 -36.52
N ASN A 144 -14.15 22.78 -35.31
CA ASN A 144 -13.74 23.86 -34.43
C ASN A 144 -13.93 23.42 -32.99
N LYS A 145 -12.89 23.55 -32.17
CA LYS A 145 -12.84 23.13 -30.75
C LYS A 145 -14.07 23.52 -29.92
N HIS A 146 -14.65 24.70 -30.17
CA HIS A 146 -15.77 25.23 -29.40
C HIS A 146 -17.11 25.17 -30.15
N LYS A 147 -17.13 25.47 -31.46
CA LYS A 147 -18.37 25.56 -32.25
C LYS A 147 -18.82 24.23 -32.87
N ALA A 148 -17.88 23.35 -33.21
CA ALA A 148 -18.12 22.18 -34.05
C ALA A 148 -17.17 21.02 -33.72
N SER A 149 -17.02 20.69 -32.44
CA SER A 149 -16.03 19.71 -31.94
C SER A 149 -16.25 18.26 -32.41
N LEU A 150 -17.46 17.94 -32.91
CA LEU A 150 -17.81 16.63 -33.45
C LEU A 150 -17.77 16.57 -34.99
N CYS A 151 -17.34 17.64 -35.67
CA CYS A 151 -17.21 17.62 -37.12
C CYS A 151 -15.99 16.76 -37.54
N PRO A 152 -16.15 15.77 -38.43
CA PRO A 152 -15.05 14.90 -38.89
C PRO A 152 -14.24 15.51 -40.05
N ILE A 153 -14.48 16.78 -40.41
CA ILE A 153 -13.85 17.48 -41.53
C ILE A 153 -12.95 18.58 -40.99
N PHE A 154 -11.67 18.49 -41.27
CA PHE A 154 -10.63 19.40 -40.75
C PHE A 154 -9.97 20.15 -41.91
N ARG A 155 -9.68 21.45 -41.72
CA ARG A 155 -8.85 22.25 -42.64
C ARG A 155 -7.39 22.13 -42.23
N LEU A 156 -6.46 22.01 -43.17
CA LEU A 156 -5.06 21.73 -42.85
C LEU A 156 -4.37 22.89 -42.12
N GLY A 157 -4.72 24.15 -42.45
CA GLY A 157 -4.28 25.33 -41.70
C GLY A 157 -4.70 25.29 -40.24
N ASP A 158 -5.99 25.01 -39.99
CA ASP A 158 -6.57 24.97 -38.64
C ASP A 158 -5.88 23.90 -37.76
N ILE A 159 -5.53 22.75 -38.34
CA ILE A 159 -4.76 21.68 -37.66
C ILE A 159 -3.39 22.20 -37.20
N LEU A 160 -2.64 22.85 -38.11
CA LEU A 160 -1.29 23.36 -37.77
C LEU A 160 -1.38 24.53 -36.77
N GLN A 161 -2.40 25.39 -36.91
CA GLN A 161 -2.65 26.50 -36.00
C GLN A 161 -2.95 26.00 -34.57
N GLU A 162 -3.77 24.97 -34.42
CA GLU A 162 -4.06 24.38 -33.09
C GLU A 162 -2.86 23.59 -32.52
N ALA A 163 -1.99 23.05 -33.39
CA ALA A 163 -0.68 22.50 -32.99
C ALA A 163 0.38 23.59 -32.66
N GLY A 164 0.07 24.88 -32.83
CA GLY A 164 0.96 26.00 -32.52
C GLY A 164 2.02 26.32 -33.60
N GLU A 165 1.82 25.85 -34.84
CA GLU A 165 2.77 25.98 -35.94
C GLU A 165 2.19 26.79 -37.11
N LYS A 166 3.06 27.43 -37.90
CA LYS A 166 2.65 28.18 -39.10
C LYS A 166 2.71 27.29 -40.35
N PHE A 167 1.63 27.27 -41.14
CA PHE A 167 1.56 26.45 -42.35
C PHE A 167 2.70 26.74 -43.34
N SER A 168 2.91 28.02 -43.71
CA SER A 168 3.90 28.39 -44.72
C SER A 168 5.36 28.10 -44.33
N GLU A 169 5.70 28.02 -43.03
CA GLU A 169 7.03 27.61 -42.57
C GLU A 169 7.24 26.09 -42.77
N VAL A 170 6.26 25.28 -42.33
CA VAL A 170 6.31 23.82 -42.47
C VAL A 170 6.16 23.39 -43.93
N ALA A 171 5.40 24.14 -44.75
CA ALA A 171 5.15 23.84 -46.15
C ALA A 171 6.41 23.86 -47.03
N VAL A 172 7.47 24.58 -46.64
CA VAL A 172 8.71 24.69 -47.43
C VAL A 172 9.53 23.39 -47.36
N GLN A 173 9.78 22.87 -46.15
CA GLN A 173 10.65 21.72 -45.89
C GLN A 173 9.89 20.42 -45.59
N GLY A 174 8.58 20.50 -45.36
CA GLY A 174 7.76 19.41 -44.84
C GLY A 174 7.88 19.23 -43.33
N GLY A 175 7.04 18.37 -42.77
CA GLY A 175 7.01 18.05 -41.34
C GLY A 175 6.05 16.89 -41.04
N ILE A 176 5.95 16.51 -39.77
CA ILE A 176 5.10 15.38 -39.33
C ILE A 176 4.16 15.87 -38.22
N ILE A 177 2.85 15.78 -38.47
CA ILE A 177 1.80 16.21 -37.56
C ILE A 177 1.00 14.99 -37.08
N GLY A 178 0.82 14.88 -35.77
CA GLY A 178 -0.06 13.91 -35.14
C GLY A 178 -1.47 14.48 -35.01
N ILE A 179 -2.45 13.71 -35.48
CA ILE A 179 -3.88 13.93 -35.22
C ILE A 179 -4.30 12.91 -34.16
N GLU A 180 -4.45 13.38 -32.93
CA GLU A 180 -4.77 12.57 -31.76
C GLU A 180 -6.30 12.48 -31.59
N ILE A 181 -6.85 11.27 -31.57
CA ILE A 181 -8.28 10.99 -31.41
C ILE A 181 -8.47 10.16 -30.15
N ASN A 182 -8.89 10.81 -29.06
CA ASN A 182 -9.15 10.17 -27.78
C ASN A 182 -10.63 9.79 -27.65
N TRP A 183 -10.90 8.56 -27.23
CA TRP A 183 -12.23 8.05 -26.90
C TRP A 183 -12.31 7.66 -25.43
N ASP A 184 -12.67 8.62 -24.58
CA ASP A 184 -13.09 8.36 -23.20
C ASP A 184 -14.60 8.09 -23.19
N CYS A 185 -14.98 6.84 -22.92
CA CYS A 185 -16.33 6.34 -23.14
C CYS A 185 -16.93 5.70 -21.88
N ASN A 186 -17.96 6.35 -21.33
CA ASN A 186 -18.87 5.69 -20.39
C ASN A 186 -20.00 4.98 -21.19
N LEU A 187 -20.11 3.66 -21.03
CA LEU A 187 -21.09 2.80 -21.68
C LEU A 187 -22.30 2.44 -20.78
N ASP A 188 -22.42 3.02 -19.60
CA ASP A 188 -23.53 2.84 -18.66
C ASP A 188 -24.81 3.46 -19.20
N LYS A 189 -25.93 2.74 -19.07
CA LYS A 189 -27.23 3.16 -19.63
C LYS A 189 -27.71 4.51 -19.09
N TRP A 190 -27.39 4.85 -17.84
CA TRP A 190 -27.82 6.09 -17.18
C TRP A 190 -26.87 7.28 -17.42
N ALA A 191 -25.65 7.05 -17.91
CA ALA A 191 -24.61 8.08 -18.08
C ALA A 191 -23.89 7.98 -19.44
N HIS A 192 -24.51 7.34 -20.43
CA HIS A 192 -23.88 7.02 -21.72
C HIS A 192 -23.27 8.25 -22.38
N ARG A 193 -21.94 8.22 -22.54
CA ARG A 193 -21.15 9.29 -23.13
C ARG A 193 -19.94 8.66 -23.79
N CYS A 194 -19.98 8.55 -25.11
CA CYS A 194 -18.86 8.10 -25.92
C CYS A 194 -18.77 8.99 -27.15
N LYS A 195 -17.81 9.93 -27.14
CA LYS A 195 -17.58 10.94 -28.18
C LYS A 195 -16.08 11.14 -28.35
N PRO A 196 -15.57 11.34 -29.59
CA PRO A 196 -14.16 11.59 -29.82
C PRO A 196 -13.79 12.99 -29.31
N SER A 197 -12.60 13.09 -28.70
CA SER A 197 -11.89 14.34 -28.46
C SER A 197 -10.70 14.41 -29.40
N TYR A 198 -10.52 15.54 -30.08
CA TYR A 198 -9.45 15.74 -31.06
C TYR A 198 -8.34 16.62 -30.47
N GLY A 199 -7.10 16.23 -30.70
CA GLY A 199 -5.90 16.99 -30.39
C GLY A 199 -4.93 16.99 -31.58
N PHE A 200 -4.08 18.01 -31.65
CA PHE A 200 -3.11 18.18 -32.73
C PHE A 200 -1.74 18.53 -32.15
N ARG A 201 -0.69 17.88 -32.65
CA ARG A 201 0.66 18.04 -32.12
C ARG A 201 1.70 17.78 -33.20
N ARG A 202 2.81 18.53 -33.20
CA ARG A 202 3.96 18.22 -34.05
C ARG A 202 4.73 17.01 -33.52
N LEU A 203 5.15 16.11 -34.40
CA LEU A 203 5.88 14.88 -34.08
C LEU A 203 7.37 14.96 -34.44
N ASP A 204 7.75 15.76 -35.44
CA ASP A 204 9.15 16.02 -35.78
C ASP A 204 9.78 17.09 -34.86
N ASP A 205 11.06 16.91 -34.52
CA ASP A 205 11.76 17.84 -33.63
C ASP A 205 12.15 19.12 -34.38
N LYS A 206 11.70 20.27 -33.85
CA LYS A 206 12.04 21.61 -34.34
C LYS A 206 13.48 22.02 -34.02
N ARG A 207 14.18 21.29 -33.15
CA ARG A 207 15.51 21.62 -32.59
C ARG A 207 16.63 20.68 -33.01
N THR A 208 16.36 19.58 -33.69
CA THR A 208 17.44 18.73 -34.25
C THR A 208 18.29 19.56 -35.21
N ASN A 209 19.59 19.65 -34.92
CA ASN A 209 20.58 20.46 -35.65
C ASN A 209 20.31 20.48 -37.16
N GLU A 210 20.18 21.70 -37.71
CA GLU A 210 19.85 22.01 -39.11
C GLU A 210 20.77 21.31 -40.14
N ALA A 211 21.92 20.81 -39.68
CA ALA A 211 22.97 20.17 -40.46
C ALA A 211 22.70 18.71 -40.90
N LEU A 212 21.74 17.98 -40.31
CA LEU A 212 21.52 16.56 -40.69
C LEU A 212 20.44 16.40 -41.79
N TYR A 213 19.16 16.51 -41.45
CA TYR A 213 18.05 16.48 -42.44
C TYR A 213 16.83 17.25 -41.90
N PRO A 214 16.65 18.54 -42.24
CA PRO A 214 15.49 19.30 -41.79
C PRO A 214 14.21 18.96 -42.58
N GLY A 215 13.09 18.83 -41.87
CA GLY A 215 11.76 18.58 -42.43
C GLY A 215 11.52 17.15 -42.95
N TYR A 216 10.40 16.95 -43.66
CA TYR A 216 9.97 15.66 -44.18
C TYR A 216 9.90 15.68 -45.71
N ASN A 217 10.78 14.89 -46.35
CA ASN A 217 10.87 14.80 -47.81
C ASN A 217 11.23 13.39 -48.29
N PHE A 218 10.82 13.07 -49.51
CA PHE A 218 11.18 11.83 -50.19
C PHE A 218 11.24 12.02 -51.71
N ARG A 219 11.77 11.03 -52.42
CA ARG A 219 11.90 11.03 -53.89
C ARG A 219 11.11 9.88 -54.49
N PHE A 220 10.44 10.15 -55.60
CA PHE A 220 9.83 9.15 -56.46
C PHE A 220 10.01 9.55 -57.93
N ALA A 221 9.83 8.61 -58.85
CA ALA A 221 10.00 8.88 -60.28
C ALA A 221 8.77 8.41 -61.07
N ARG A 222 8.41 9.18 -62.10
CA ARG A 222 7.42 8.81 -63.12
C ARG A 222 8.19 8.36 -64.36
N TYR A 223 8.08 7.08 -64.71
CA TYR A 223 8.76 6.48 -65.86
C TYR A 223 7.88 6.54 -67.12
N TYR A 224 8.50 6.80 -68.27
CA TYR A 224 7.85 6.83 -69.58
C TYR A 224 8.84 6.36 -70.66
N LYS A 225 8.31 6.01 -71.84
CA LYS A 225 9.15 5.58 -72.98
C LYS A 225 8.93 6.54 -74.14
N GLN A 226 10.02 7.02 -74.72
CA GLN A 226 9.98 7.82 -75.95
C GLN A 226 9.62 6.94 -77.16
N PRO A 227 9.13 7.54 -78.28
CA PRO A 227 8.86 6.82 -79.52
C PRO A 227 10.04 5.99 -80.06
N GLY A 228 11.28 6.40 -79.77
CA GLY A 228 12.50 5.67 -80.11
C GLY A 228 12.87 4.52 -79.15
N GLY A 229 11.95 4.06 -78.29
CA GLY A 229 12.15 2.94 -77.37
C GLY A 229 13.04 3.23 -76.14
N ARG A 230 13.65 4.41 -76.05
CA ARG A 230 14.43 4.85 -74.89
C ARG A 230 13.52 5.08 -73.67
N GLU A 231 13.97 4.61 -72.53
CA GLU A 231 13.32 4.86 -71.23
C GLU A 231 13.77 6.21 -70.67
N GLU A 232 12.79 7.00 -70.24
CA GLU A 232 12.96 8.27 -69.57
C GLU A 232 12.23 8.27 -68.24
N ARG A 233 12.64 9.16 -67.34
CA ARG A 233 11.88 9.44 -66.12
C ARG A 233 11.88 10.92 -65.77
N THR A 234 10.81 11.34 -65.11
CA THR A 234 10.80 12.58 -64.34
C THR A 234 10.99 12.20 -62.88
N LEU A 235 12.11 12.63 -62.30
CA LEU A 235 12.38 12.51 -60.88
C LEU A 235 11.66 13.66 -60.15
N ILE A 236 10.94 13.32 -59.08
CA ILE A 236 10.18 14.26 -58.26
C ILE A 236 10.67 14.11 -56.82
N LYS A 237 11.29 15.17 -56.30
CA LYS A 237 11.55 15.30 -54.87
C LYS A 237 10.38 16.05 -54.25
N ALA A 238 9.65 15.37 -53.40
CA ALA A 238 8.47 15.86 -52.69
C ALA A 238 8.83 16.28 -51.27
N TYR A 239 8.43 17.50 -50.91
CA TYR A 239 8.36 17.98 -49.54
C TYR A 239 6.88 18.14 -49.18
N GLY A 240 6.51 17.82 -47.95
CA GLY A 240 5.11 17.88 -47.56
C GLY A 240 4.88 17.50 -46.12
N ILE A 241 3.62 17.60 -45.72
CA ILE A 241 3.19 17.32 -44.37
C ILE A 241 2.63 15.90 -44.34
N ARG A 242 3.24 15.05 -43.51
CA ARG A 242 2.69 13.75 -43.16
C ARG A 242 1.81 13.91 -41.94
N PHE A 243 0.58 13.43 -42.02
CA PHE A 243 -0.37 13.40 -40.92
C PHE A 243 -0.52 11.96 -40.43
N ASP A 244 -0.11 11.69 -39.20
CA ASP A 244 -0.28 10.39 -38.54
C ASP A 244 -1.49 10.45 -37.59
N ILE A 245 -2.47 9.55 -37.80
CA ILE A 245 -3.71 9.49 -37.04
C ILE A 245 -3.53 8.53 -35.86
N LEU A 246 -3.42 9.09 -34.66
CA LEU A 246 -3.19 8.39 -33.41
C LEU A 246 -4.52 8.20 -32.68
N ILE A 247 -5.05 6.98 -32.69
CA ILE A 247 -6.33 6.64 -32.06
C ILE A 247 -6.06 5.94 -30.73
N PHE A 248 -6.63 6.47 -29.65
CA PHE A 248 -6.56 5.89 -28.31
C PHE A 248 -7.90 6.06 -27.60
N GLY A 249 -8.14 5.28 -26.56
CA GLY A 249 -9.39 5.35 -25.83
C GLY A 249 -9.50 4.31 -24.73
N THR A 250 -10.45 4.55 -23.83
CA THR A 250 -10.80 3.65 -22.73
C THR A 250 -12.32 3.65 -22.60
N ALA A 251 -12.89 2.47 -22.44
CA ALA A 251 -14.32 2.30 -22.17
C ALA A 251 -14.53 1.80 -20.75
N GLY A 252 -15.35 2.52 -20.00
CA GLY A 252 -15.90 2.09 -18.71
C GLY A 252 -17.32 1.57 -18.89
N LYS A 253 -17.65 0.49 -18.20
CA LYS A 253 -19.01 -0.04 -18.04
C LYS A 253 -19.09 -0.65 -16.63
N PHE A 254 -20.19 -0.42 -15.95
CA PHE A 254 -20.43 -0.92 -14.59
C PHE A 254 -20.25 -2.44 -14.52
N ASP A 255 -19.37 -2.87 -13.62
CA ASP A 255 -19.14 -4.26 -13.25
C ASP A 255 -19.38 -4.40 -11.75
N PHE A 256 -20.26 -5.32 -11.37
CA PHE A 256 -20.62 -5.56 -9.98
C PHE A 256 -19.45 -6.13 -9.17
N PHE A 257 -18.59 -6.96 -9.80
CA PHE A 257 -17.46 -7.58 -9.10
C PHE A 257 -16.39 -6.56 -8.73
N GLU A 258 -16.04 -5.68 -9.66
CA GLU A 258 -15.09 -4.58 -9.41
C GLU A 258 -15.60 -3.62 -8.32
N MET A 259 -16.91 -3.34 -8.31
CA MET A 259 -17.53 -2.55 -7.24
C MET A 259 -17.37 -3.21 -5.86
N VAL A 260 -17.64 -4.52 -5.74
CA VAL A 260 -17.51 -5.26 -4.48
C VAL A 260 -16.05 -5.34 -4.02
N LEU A 261 -15.10 -5.57 -4.93
CA LEU A 261 -13.66 -5.56 -4.62
C LEU A 261 -13.19 -4.18 -4.15
N TYR A 262 -13.67 -3.10 -4.78
CA TYR A 262 -13.37 -1.74 -4.36
C TYR A 262 -13.97 -1.42 -2.99
N ILE A 263 -15.23 -1.80 -2.71
CA ILE A 263 -15.85 -1.64 -1.39
C ILE A 263 -15.06 -2.40 -0.32
N GLY A 264 -14.67 -3.66 -0.57
CA GLY A 264 -13.84 -4.46 0.34
C GLY A 264 -12.50 -3.80 0.64
N SER A 265 -11.88 -3.19 -0.37
CA SER A 265 -10.64 -2.42 -0.21
C SER A 265 -10.87 -1.14 0.61
N VAL A 266 -11.96 -0.41 0.34
CA VAL A 266 -12.32 0.83 1.05
C VAL A 266 -12.64 0.57 2.53
N LEU A 267 -13.25 -0.57 2.85
CA LEU A 267 -13.60 -0.94 4.24
C LEU A 267 -12.38 -0.97 5.17
N SER A 268 -11.19 -1.30 4.64
CA SER A 268 -9.95 -1.31 5.43
C SER A 268 -9.55 0.07 5.98
N TYR A 269 -9.87 1.16 5.27
CA TYR A 269 -9.50 2.51 5.70
C TYR A 269 -10.30 3.02 6.90
N PHE A 270 -11.50 2.48 7.19
CA PHE A 270 -12.27 2.90 8.38
C PHE A 270 -11.54 2.57 9.69
N GLY A 271 -10.69 1.54 9.70
CA GLY A 271 -9.85 1.20 10.86
C GLY A 271 -8.81 2.27 11.21
N LEU A 272 -8.47 3.18 10.29
CA LEU A 272 -7.49 4.25 10.52
C LEU A 272 -7.92 5.20 11.64
N ALA A 273 -9.21 5.53 11.73
CA ALA A 273 -9.72 6.41 12.78
C ALA A 273 -9.53 5.78 14.17
N GLN A 274 -9.86 4.49 14.32
CA GLN A 274 -9.62 3.75 15.56
C GLN A 274 -8.13 3.67 15.88
N LEU A 275 -7.27 3.35 14.90
CA LEU A 275 -5.82 3.28 15.10
C LEU A 275 -5.22 4.62 15.54
N VAL A 276 -5.68 5.74 14.97
CA VAL A 276 -5.24 7.08 15.36
C VAL A 276 -5.72 7.43 16.77
N ILE A 277 -6.99 7.16 17.12
CA ILE A 277 -7.51 7.37 18.47
C ILE A 277 -6.75 6.50 19.49
N ASP A 278 -6.50 5.24 19.17
CA ASP A 278 -5.75 4.31 20.01
C ASP A 278 -4.30 4.75 20.21
N CYS A 279 -3.65 5.24 19.15
CA CYS A 279 -2.31 5.84 19.22
C CYS A 279 -2.32 7.10 20.09
N LEU A 280 -3.31 7.99 19.95
CA LEU A 280 -3.46 9.18 20.79
C LEU A 280 -3.75 8.83 22.26
N LEU A 281 -4.45 7.73 22.54
CA LEU A 281 -4.74 7.24 23.90
C LEU A 281 -3.56 6.48 24.54
N THR A 282 -2.61 5.95 23.76
CA THR A 282 -1.46 5.17 24.28
C THR A 282 -0.13 5.90 24.21
N SER A 283 0.06 6.81 23.26
CA SER A 283 1.27 7.64 23.11
C SER A 283 1.49 8.53 24.32
N SER A 284 2.73 8.76 24.74
CA SER A 284 3.04 9.74 25.79
C SER A 284 2.64 11.15 25.31
N THR A 285 1.79 11.85 26.08
CA THR A 285 1.46 13.25 25.78
C THR A 285 2.74 14.09 25.77
N PRO A 286 2.99 14.93 24.74
CA PRO A 286 4.14 15.82 24.72
C PRO A 286 4.20 16.69 25.97
N CYS A 287 5.41 17.00 26.45
CA CYS A 287 5.69 17.62 27.76
C CYS A 287 5.03 19.01 28.00
N CYS A 288 4.32 19.56 27.02
CA CYS A 288 3.55 20.80 27.14
C CYS A 288 2.12 20.59 27.66
N CYS A 289 1.58 19.36 27.61
CA CYS A 289 0.26 19.02 28.13
C CYS A 289 0.38 18.43 29.54
N LYS A 290 -0.47 18.88 30.47
CA LYS A 290 -0.62 18.23 31.78
C LYS A 290 -1.05 16.75 31.57
N PRO A 291 -0.65 15.81 32.44
CA PRO A 291 -1.14 14.44 32.36
C PRO A 291 -2.66 14.44 32.51
N ASP A 292 -3.35 14.01 31.45
CA ASP A 292 -4.82 14.02 31.40
C ASP A 292 -5.37 12.82 32.20
N PRO A 293 -6.05 13.02 33.34
CA PRO A 293 -6.60 11.91 34.13
C PRO A 293 -7.66 11.12 33.36
N VAL A 294 -8.29 11.76 32.36
CA VAL A 294 -9.22 11.16 31.41
C VAL A 294 -8.53 10.06 30.58
N LYS A 295 -7.28 10.26 30.19
CA LYS A 295 -6.50 9.30 29.39
C LYS A 295 -6.14 8.06 30.18
N GLU A 296 -5.75 8.23 31.44
CA GLU A 296 -5.49 7.14 32.38
C GLU A 296 -6.76 6.33 32.66
N TYR A 297 -7.92 6.98 32.83
CA TYR A 297 -9.21 6.31 32.94
C TYR A 297 -9.52 5.42 31.72
N TYR A 298 -9.35 5.93 30.49
CA TYR A 298 -9.57 5.12 29.29
C TYR A 298 -8.55 3.99 29.13
N TYR A 299 -7.29 4.21 29.50
CA TYR A 299 -6.26 3.16 29.50
C TYR A 299 -6.63 2.02 30.46
N ASN A 300 -6.97 2.34 31.71
CA ASN A 300 -7.34 1.38 32.75
C ASN A 300 -8.67 0.64 32.45
N LYS A 301 -9.53 1.20 31.58
CA LYS A 301 -10.74 0.51 31.08
C LYS A 301 -10.51 -0.33 29.83
N LYS A 302 -9.43 -0.07 29.07
CA LYS A 302 -9.12 -0.76 27.81
C LYS A 302 -8.09 -1.88 27.98
N CYS A 303 -7.10 -1.67 28.83
CA CYS A 303 -5.96 -2.56 29.02
C CYS A 303 -6.04 -3.20 30.40
N GLN A 304 -6.08 -4.53 30.44
CA GLN A 304 -5.90 -5.31 31.66
C GLN A 304 -4.52 -5.98 31.60
N GLU A 305 -3.65 -5.65 32.54
CA GLU A 305 -2.35 -6.32 32.65
C GLU A 305 -2.52 -7.74 33.20
N VAL A 306 -2.12 -8.74 32.42
CA VAL A 306 -2.15 -10.16 32.81
C VAL A 306 -0.73 -10.72 32.74
N LEU A 307 -0.29 -11.35 33.83
CA LEU A 307 1.05 -11.93 33.93
C LEU A 307 1.06 -13.35 33.34
N GLY A 308 1.96 -13.59 32.38
CA GLY A 308 2.11 -14.90 31.77
C GLY A 308 2.52 -15.99 32.78
N PRO A 309 2.04 -17.24 32.64
CA PRO A 309 2.20 -18.28 33.65
C PRO A 309 3.64 -18.84 33.70
N ARG A 310 4.51 -18.22 34.51
CA ARG A 310 5.86 -18.74 34.84
C ARG A 310 5.83 -19.69 36.03
N SER A 311 6.51 -20.83 35.95
CA SER A 311 6.57 -21.82 37.05
C SER A 311 7.37 -21.36 38.28
N THR A 312 8.11 -20.26 38.17
CA THR A 312 8.93 -19.64 39.23
C THR A 312 8.21 -18.52 39.99
N LEU A 313 6.97 -18.20 39.63
CA LEU A 313 6.23 -17.06 40.15
C LEU A 313 5.51 -17.38 41.45
N PHE A 314 5.83 -16.67 42.53
CA PHE A 314 5.17 -16.78 43.84
C PHE A 314 4.62 -15.43 44.31
N TYR A 315 3.48 -15.47 45.01
CA TYR A 315 2.89 -14.30 45.65
C TYR A 315 2.96 -14.42 47.17
N VAL A 316 3.42 -13.35 47.82
CA VAL A 316 3.59 -13.26 49.28
C VAL A 316 2.90 -11.99 49.79
N THR A 317 2.31 -12.05 50.99
CA THR A 317 1.83 -10.85 51.71
C THR A 317 2.37 -10.84 53.13
N PHE A 318 2.76 -9.65 53.57
CA PHE A 318 3.14 -9.36 54.95
C PHE A 318 2.04 -8.50 55.61
N VAL A 319 1.96 -8.47 56.94
CA VAL A 319 0.97 -7.63 57.65
C VAL A 319 1.43 -6.17 57.75
N ASP A 320 2.73 -5.94 57.66
CA ASP A 320 3.42 -4.67 57.86
C ASP A 320 3.76 -3.91 56.56
N GLU A 321 3.50 -4.48 55.38
CA GLU A 321 3.68 -3.80 54.08
C GLU A 321 2.34 -3.66 53.33
N PRO A 322 2.04 -2.50 52.72
CA PRO A 322 0.91 -2.35 51.81
C PRO A 322 1.24 -2.98 50.45
N GLY A 323 0.39 -3.89 49.97
CA GLY A 323 0.50 -4.53 48.66
C GLY A 323 0.79 -6.04 48.70
N ILE A 324 0.85 -6.65 47.51
CA ILE A 324 1.18 -8.06 47.31
C ILE A 324 2.57 -8.13 46.67
N LEU A 325 3.50 -8.84 47.31
CA LEU A 325 4.86 -8.99 46.79
C LEU A 325 4.90 -10.12 45.76
N MET A 326 5.30 -9.78 44.54
CA MET A 326 5.54 -10.72 43.44
C MET A 326 7.02 -11.11 43.38
N ILE A 327 7.29 -12.41 43.43
CA ILE A 327 8.63 -12.99 43.34
C ILE A 327 8.70 -13.86 42.07
N ASP A 328 9.48 -13.43 41.07
CA ASP A 328 9.65 -14.13 39.77
C ASP A 328 10.95 -14.96 39.69
N LYS A 329 11.90 -14.73 40.62
CA LYS A 329 13.20 -15.44 40.67
C LYS A 329 13.28 -16.37 41.87
N LEU A 330 13.40 -17.67 41.61
CA LEU A 330 13.75 -18.66 42.62
C LEU A 330 15.27 -18.63 42.88
N SER A 331 15.74 -17.66 43.67
CA SER A 331 17.09 -17.68 44.23
C SER A 331 17.13 -18.54 45.49
N GLU A 332 18.29 -19.11 45.83
CA GLU A 332 18.49 -19.96 47.02
C GLU A 332 18.50 -19.16 48.35
N THR A 333 18.00 -17.91 48.35
CA THR A 333 18.05 -16.94 49.47
C THR A 333 16.66 -16.64 50.03
N ARG A 334 16.45 -16.91 51.33
CA ARG A 334 15.13 -17.12 52.00
C ARG A 334 14.00 -16.22 51.50
N LEU A 335 12.81 -16.79 51.21
CA LEU A 335 11.60 -16.09 50.74
C LEU A 335 11.25 -14.79 51.51
N GLN A 336 11.57 -14.74 52.80
CA GLN A 336 11.29 -13.60 53.68
C GLN A 336 12.20 -12.39 53.44
N THR A 337 13.36 -12.57 52.79
CA THR A 337 14.37 -11.54 52.50
C THR A 337 14.46 -11.19 51.01
N ILE A 338 13.63 -11.76 50.14
CA ILE A 338 13.65 -11.46 48.71
C ILE A 338 12.96 -10.12 48.44
N GLU A 339 13.65 -9.21 47.78
CA GLU A 339 13.05 -8.02 47.18
C GLU A 339 12.32 -8.41 45.88
N GLY A 340 11.02 -8.12 45.83
CA GLY A 340 10.13 -8.39 44.70
C GLY A 340 9.43 -7.12 44.22
N ARG A 341 8.66 -7.22 43.13
CA ARG A 341 7.80 -6.10 42.71
C ARG A 341 6.57 -6.07 43.60
N ILE A 342 6.27 -4.91 44.16
CA ILE A 342 4.99 -4.69 44.86
C ILE A 342 3.92 -4.50 43.79
N ILE A 343 2.92 -5.38 43.80
CA ILE A 343 1.65 -5.17 43.10
C ILE A 343 0.75 -4.46 44.12
N ASP A 344 0.30 -3.25 43.80
CA ASP A 344 -0.76 -2.63 44.58
C ASP A 344 -1.98 -3.54 44.55
N LYS A 345 -2.54 -3.82 45.73
CA LYS A 345 -3.77 -4.60 45.80
C LYS A 345 -4.83 -3.82 45.04
N CYS A 346 -5.22 -4.34 43.87
CA CYS A 346 -6.32 -3.77 43.10
C CYS A 346 -7.46 -3.44 44.06
N GLN A 347 -8.03 -2.25 43.94
CA GLN A 347 -9.31 -1.91 44.57
C GLN A 347 -10.40 -2.72 43.87
N GLY A 348 -10.37 -4.05 44.08
CA GLY A 348 -11.46 -4.95 43.76
C GLY A 348 -12.69 -4.42 44.47
N ASP A 349 -13.80 -4.43 43.74
CA ASP A 349 -14.95 -3.58 44.03
C ASP A 349 -15.30 -3.55 45.52
N PHE A 350 -15.43 -2.34 46.06
CA PHE A 350 -15.84 -2.10 47.46
C PHE A 350 -17.34 -2.44 47.68
N MET A 351 -17.86 -3.41 46.90
CA MET A 351 -19.24 -3.82 46.75
C MET A 351 -19.41 -5.35 46.87
N GLN A 352 -18.71 -5.99 47.82
CA GLN A 352 -19.17 -7.28 48.37
C GLN A 352 -18.77 -7.55 49.83
N SER A 353 -18.32 -6.55 50.59
CA SER A 353 -18.11 -6.69 52.04
C SER A 353 -19.42 -6.68 52.86
N SER A 354 -20.58 -6.51 52.21
CA SER A 354 -21.91 -6.41 52.82
C SER A 354 -22.59 -7.76 53.09
N GLN A 355 -21.94 -8.89 52.79
CA GLN A 355 -22.49 -10.24 52.99
C GLN A 355 -21.56 -11.15 53.80
N PHE A 356 -21.30 -10.77 55.05
CA PHE A 356 -21.00 -11.75 56.11
C PHE A 356 -22.21 -11.82 57.06
N PRO A 357 -22.84 -13.00 57.25
CA PRO A 357 -23.94 -13.15 58.21
C PRO A 357 -23.39 -13.14 59.64
N TYR A 358 -23.14 -11.94 60.17
CA TYR A 358 -22.85 -11.73 61.59
C TYR A 358 -24.13 -11.98 62.40
N ARG A 359 -24.33 -13.23 62.83
CA ARG A 359 -25.29 -13.53 63.90
C ARG A 359 -24.65 -13.13 65.24
N ASP A 360 -24.93 -11.91 65.65
CA ASP A 360 -24.77 -11.52 67.04
C ASP A 360 -25.70 -12.41 67.90
N ARG A 361 -25.12 -13.18 68.84
CA ARG A 361 -25.90 -13.97 69.79
C ARG A 361 -26.18 -13.09 71.00
N THR A 362 -27.24 -12.29 70.91
CA THR A 362 -27.86 -11.66 72.08
C THR A 362 -28.34 -12.75 73.04
N ILE A 363 -27.64 -12.89 74.16
CA ILE A 363 -28.01 -13.79 75.25
C ILE A 363 -29.18 -13.16 76.01
N SER A 364 -30.27 -13.90 76.17
CA SER A 364 -31.37 -13.61 77.08
C SER A 364 -31.92 -14.95 77.62
N PRO A 365 -32.29 -15.07 78.90
CA PRO A 365 -32.06 -16.30 79.63
C PRO A 365 -33.26 -17.25 79.66
N GLN A 366 -33.00 -18.53 79.42
CA GLN A 366 -33.73 -19.66 80.00
C GLN A 366 -32.91 -20.95 79.87
N ASN A 367 -33.12 -21.87 80.81
CA ASN A 367 -32.48 -23.19 80.96
C ASN A 367 -31.01 -23.13 81.42
N LEU A 368 -30.88 -22.88 82.74
CA LEU A 368 -29.81 -23.42 83.57
C LEU A 368 -29.99 -24.95 83.68
N GLU A 369 -28.93 -25.70 83.99
CA GLU A 369 -28.79 -27.17 83.87
C GLU A 369 -28.58 -27.59 82.40
N GLU A 370 -27.45 -28.18 81.98
CA GLU A 370 -26.46 -29.01 82.71
C GLU A 370 -25.00 -28.50 82.57
N LEU A 371 -24.24 -28.56 83.68
CA LEU A 371 -22.79 -28.82 83.63
C LEU A 371 -22.61 -30.35 83.44
N GLN A 372 -21.54 -30.94 82.90
CA GLN A 372 -20.10 -30.67 83.08
C GLN A 372 -19.28 -31.65 82.18
N LEU A 373 -17.94 -31.49 82.15
CA LEU A 373 -16.93 -32.45 81.59
C LEU A 373 -16.93 -32.57 80.04
N LEU A 374 -15.82 -32.42 79.32
CA LEU A 374 -14.43 -32.74 79.65
C LEU A 374 -13.46 -31.57 79.37
N GLN A 375 -12.90 -30.99 80.43
CA GLN A 375 -11.52 -30.50 80.35
C GLN A 375 -10.59 -31.72 80.40
N ASN A 376 -9.85 -31.99 79.34
CA ASN A 376 -8.68 -32.86 79.41
C ASN A 376 -7.44 -32.04 79.11
N GLN A 377 -6.78 -31.59 80.18
CA GLN A 377 -5.39 -31.14 80.11
C GLN A 377 -4.52 -32.28 79.57
N ARG A 378 -3.65 -31.96 78.61
CA ARG A 378 -2.43 -32.73 78.37
C ARG A 378 -1.25 -31.78 78.40
N GLU A 379 -0.58 -31.73 79.53
CA GLU A 379 0.65 -30.97 79.70
C GLU A 379 1.87 -31.81 79.30
N GLY A 380 2.60 -31.30 78.30
CA GLY A 380 4.06 -31.36 78.22
C GLY A 380 4.70 -32.59 77.56
N PRO A 381 6.02 -32.51 77.21
CA PRO A 381 6.89 -31.32 77.14
C PRO A 381 6.90 -30.73 75.69
N CYS A 382 7.80 -29.86 75.20
CA CYS A 382 8.98 -29.15 75.73
C CYS A 382 9.13 -27.76 75.03
N PHE A 383 10.29 -27.09 75.19
CA PHE A 383 10.68 -25.88 74.45
C PHE A 383 10.59 -26.08 72.92
N ARG A 384 9.87 -25.20 72.22
CA ARG A 384 9.98 -25.04 70.76
C ARG A 384 10.93 -23.88 70.48
N GLU A 385 12.11 -24.19 69.98
CA GLU A 385 13.06 -23.17 69.51
C GLU A 385 12.41 -22.30 68.42
N ARG A 386 12.48 -20.98 68.61
CA ARG A 386 11.98 -20.00 67.63
C ARG A 386 12.92 -20.02 66.42
N PRO A 387 12.45 -20.36 65.19
CA PRO A 387 13.31 -20.32 64.01
C PRO A 387 13.86 -18.91 63.80
N SER A 388 15.12 -18.78 63.39
CA SER A 388 15.82 -17.48 63.27
C SER A 388 15.20 -16.51 62.25
N TRP A 389 14.34 -16.99 61.36
CA TRP A 389 13.55 -16.17 60.42
C TRP A 389 12.17 -15.78 60.97
N CYS A 390 11.70 -16.34 62.08
CA CYS A 390 10.36 -16.06 62.60
C CYS A 390 10.31 -14.72 63.36
N CYS A 391 9.56 -13.74 62.85
CA CYS A 391 9.30 -12.44 63.50
C CYS A 391 8.02 -12.40 64.38
N CYS A 392 7.18 -13.45 64.34
CA CYS A 392 5.88 -13.48 65.02
C CYS A 392 5.80 -14.41 66.25
N GLY A 393 6.90 -15.11 66.58
CA GLY A 393 6.99 -16.06 67.69
C GLY A 393 6.16 -17.35 67.58
N LYS A 394 5.39 -17.57 66.50
CA LYS A 394 4.48 -18.73 66.34
C LYS A 394 4.78 -19.67 65.16
N CYS A 395 5.93 -19.54 64.51
CA CYS A 395 6.36 -20.49 63.47
C CYS A 395 6.98 -21.76 64.07
N ARG A 396 6.98 -22.85 63.29
CA ARG A 396 7.69 -24.11 63.58
C ARG A 396 8.85 -24.28 62.59
N PRO A 397 9.94 -24.99 62.95
CA PRO A 397 10.99 -25.36 62.00
C PRO A 397 10.40 -26.12 60.80
N ALA A 398 11.00 -25.90 59.63
CA ALA A 398 10.62 -26.53 58.36
C ALA A 398 11.83 -26.56 57.42
N ASP A 399 12.14 -27.74 56.88
CA ASP A 399 13.30 -27.98 56.02
C ASP A 399 13.18 -27.33 54.63
N PRO A 400 12.05 -27.46 53.90
CA PRO A 400 11.91 -26.81 52.60
C PRO A 400 11.88 -25.28 52.73
N PHE A 401 12.80 -24.65 52.02
CA PHE A 401 12.96 -23.20 51.87
C PHE A 401 11.66 -22.43 51.60
N TRP A 402 10.80 -22.94 50.71
CA TRP A 402 9.52 -22.30 50.36
C TRP A 402 8.47 -22.36 51.47
N GLU A 403 8.76 -23.05 52.58
CA GLU A 403 7.95 -23.09 53.79
C GLU A 403 8.50 -22.19 54.93
N GLN A 404 9.67 -21.56 54.73
CA GLN A 404 10.31 -20.64 55.67
C GLN A 404 9.81 -19.20 55.47
N LEU A 405 8.50 -18.99 55.66
CA LEU A 405 7.84 -17.70 55.52
C LEU A 405 7.12 -17.31 56.82
N CYS A 406 7.50 -16.17 57.39
CA CYS A 406 6.76 -15.51 58.47
C CYS A 406 5.61 -14.63 57.93
N CYS A 407 4.64 -14.27 58.79
CA CYS A 407 3.53 -13.38 58.41
C CYS A 407 3.89 -11.88 58.44
N ARG A 408 5.10 -11.54 58.88
CA ARG A 408 5.63 -10.18 59.04
C ARG A 408 7.11 -10.14 58.69
N LYS A 409 7.62 -8.97 58.29
CA LYS A 409 9.08 -8.71 58.21
C LYS A 409 9.64 -8.17 59.53
N THR A 410 8.84 -7.39 60.26
CA THR A 410 9.17 -6.79 61.57
C THR A 410 8.62 -7.61 62.73
N ASP A 411 9.32 -7.58 63.88
CA ASP A 411 8.86 -8.21 65.11
C ASP A 411 7.50 -7.65 65.58
N GLY A 412 6.60 -8.54 66.00
CA GLY A 412 5.32 -8.14 66.59
C GLY A 412 4.24 -9.21 66.56
N ALA A 413 3.00 -8.78 66.83
CA ALA A 413 1.84 -9.67 66.94
C ALA A 413 1.61 -10.50 65.66
N CYS A 414 1.32 -11.79 65.84
CA CYS A 414 1.10 -12.75 64.76
C CYS A 414 -0.32 -12.62 64.18
N ILE A 415 -0.48 -12.73 62.85
CA ILE A 415 -1.82 -12.67 62.22
C ILE A 415 -2.81 -13.70 62.78
N THR A 416 -2.31 -14.85 63.26
CA THR A 416 -3.11 -15.93 63.87
C THR A 416 -3.66 -15.63 65.26
N THR A 417 -3.33 -14.48 65.87
CA THR A 417 -4.01 -13.99 67.09
C THR A 417 -5.11 -12.97 66.79
N SER A 418 -5.38 -12.64 65.53
CA SER A 418 -6.53 -11.80 65.18
C SER A 418 -7.83 -12.61 65.27
N SER A 419 -8.88 -11.99 65.82
CA SER A 419 -10.24 -12.56 65.85
C SER A 419 -10.75 -12.87 64.44
N SER A 420 -10.38 -12.06 63.45
CA SER A 420 -10.69 -12.29 62.04
C SER A 420 -10.10 -13.60 61.50
N PHE A 421 -8.89 -14.00 61.93
CA PHE A 421 -8.31 -15.30 61.51
C PHE A 421 -9.14 -16.46 62.06
N GLU A 422 -9.56 -16.38 63.33
CA GLU A 422 -10.40 -17.41 63.95
C GLU A 422 -11.77 -17.51 63.28
N GLN A 423 -12.46 -16.38 63.10
CA GLN A 423 -13.80 -16.34 62.51
C GLN A 423 -13.83 -16.69 61.01
N LEU A 424 -12.82 -16.29 60.23
CA LEU A 424 -12.80 -16.50 58.78
C LEU A 424 -12.12 -17.79 58.33
N VAL A 425 -11.11 -18.28 59.07
CA VAL A 425 -10.21 -19.36 58.62
C VAL A 425 -10.34 -20.63 59.47
N LEU A 426 -10.68 -20.51 60.76
CA LEU A 426 -10.79 -21.66 61.67
C LEU A 426 -12.23 -22.05 62.04
N SER A 427 -13.20 -21.14 61.87
CA SER A 427 -14.59 -21.37 62.21
C SER A 427 -15.21 -22.51 61.39
N ARG A 428 -15.47 -23.65 62.05
CA ARG A 428 -16.01 -24.86 61.41
C ARG A 428 -17.32 -24.60 60.68
N SER A 429 -18.26 -23.86 61.28
CA SER A 429 -19.56 -23.55 60.66
C SER A 429 -19.44 -22.69 59.39
N VAL A 430 -18.44 -21.82 59.31
CA VAL A 430 -18.16 -21.02 58.09
C VAL A 430 -17.56 -21.90 57.00
N LEU A 431 -16.67 -22.83 57.35
CA LEU A 431 -16.08 -23.77 56.39
C LEU A 431 -17.11 -24.80 55.89
N GLU A 432 -17.99 -25.30 56.76
CA GLU A 432 -19.13 -26.16 56.39
C GLU A 432 -20.05 -25.45 55.40
N PHE A 433 -20.42 -24.19 55.67
CA PHE A 433 -21.21 -23.38 54.74
C PHE A 433 -20.51 -23.18 53.38
N VAL A 434 -19.22 -22.84 53.37
CA VAL A 434 -18.46 -22.65 52.11
C VAL A 434 -18.31 -23.96 51.33
N LEU A 435 -18.12 -25.10 52.01
CA LEU A 435 -18.05 -26.41 51.38
C LEU A 435 -19.38 -26.81 50.74
N LEU A 436 -20.50 -26.67 51.46
CA LEU A 436 -21.85 -26.94 50.93
C LEU A 436 -22.26 -25.95 49.83
N TYR A 437 -21.76 -24.73 49.85
CA TYR A 437 -21.99 -23.77 48.77
C TYR A 437 -21.23 -24.15 47.48
N LYS A 438 -20.05 -24.78 47.60
CA LYS A 438 -19.28 -25.30 46.46
C LYS A 438 -19.82 -26.64 45.95
N ASP A 439 -20.21 -27.54 46.85
CA ASP A 439 -20.80 -28.85 46.56
C ASP A 439 -21.96 -29.14 47.53
N PRO A 440 -23.21 -28.87 47.11
CA PRO A 440 -24.40 -29.09 47.95
C PRO A 440 -24.68 -30.57 48.27
N LEU A 441 -24.01 -31.51 47.61
CA LEU A 441 -24.19 -32.95 47.78
C LEU A 441 -23.07 -33.60 48.63
N LEU A 442 -22.13 -32.81 49.13
CA LEU A 442 -21.01 -33.29 49.95
C LEU A 442 -21.50 -33.83 51.30
N ASP A 443 -21.33 -35.13 51.55
CA ASP A 443 -21.68 -35.75 52.83
C ASP A 443 -20.71 -35.34 53.96
N LEU A 444 -21.08 -34.27 54.67
CA LEU A 444 -20.35 -33.79 55.83
C LEU A 444 -20.43 -34.72 57.06
N ARG A 445 -21.37 -35.69 57.10
CA ARG A 445 -21.53 -36.62 58.24
C ARG A 445 -20.55 -37.79 58.13
N ALA A 446 -20.39 -38.36 56.94
CA ALA A 446 -19.26 -39.26 56.66
C ALA A 446 -17.90 -38.57 56.83
N ALA A 447 -17.85 -37.24 56.64
CA ALA A 447 -16.64 -36.44 56.78
C ALA A 447 -16.33 -35.95 58.21
N GLU A 448 -17.07 -36.34 59.25
CA GLU A 448 -16.73 -35.97 60.64
C GLU A 448 -15.35 -36.49 61.09
N VAL A 449 -14.88 -37.58 60.48
CA VAL A 449 -13.52 -38.12 60.63
C VAL A 449 -12.53 -37.41 59.69
N ALA A 450 -12.98 -37.08 58.47
CA ALA A 450 -12.13 -36.56 57.40
C ALA A 450 -11.89 -35.04 57.50
N HIS A 451 -10.93 -34.61 58.31
CA HIS A 451 -10.51 -33.19 58.43
C HIS A 451 -9.87 -32.59 57.16
N LYS A 452 -9.63 -33.38 56.11
CA LYS A 452 -8.96 -32.95 54.86
C LYS A 452 -9.70 -31.84 54.10
N PRO A 453 -10.98 -31.97 53.68
CA PRO A 453 -11.73 -30.90 53.02
C PRO A 453 -11.74 -29.58 53.80
N PHE A 454 -11.96 -29.62 55.12
CA PHE A 454 -11.91 -28.44 55.99
C PHE A 454 -10.55 -27.73 55.95
N ARG A 455 -9.46 -28.50 56.03
CA ARG A 455 -8.09 -27.96 55.94
C ARG A 455 -7.80 -27.30 54.59
N HIS A 456 -8.25 -27.89 53.48
CA HIS A 456 -8.09 -27.29 52.14
C HIS A 456 -8.95 -26.02 51.98
N CYS A 457 -10.20 -26.04 52.43
CA CYS A 457 -11.08 -24.86 52.44
C CYS A 457 -10.50 -23.71 53.27
N ALA A 458 -9.92 -24.01 54.44
CA ALA A 458 -9.25 -23.01 55.28
C ALA A 458 -8.02 -22.38 54.60
N TYR A 459 -7.23 -23.16 53.85
CA TYR A 459 -6.12 -22.62 53.05
C TYR A 459 -6.63 -21.67 51.96
N GLU A 460 -7.64 -22.07 51.18
CA GLU A 460 -8.27 -21.22 50.16
C GLU A 460 -8.85 -19.94 50.78
N ARG A 461 -9.49 -20.03 51.95
CA ARG A 461 -10.12 -18.88 52.61
C ARG A 461 -9.10 -17.88 53.15
N TYR A 462 -7.95 -18.36 53.66
CA TYR A 462 -6.82 -17.49 54.00
C TYR A 462 -6.25 -16.80 52.75
N ILE A 463 -6.08 -17.53 51.65
CA ILE A 463 -5.58 -16.99 50.39
C ILE A 463 -6.52 -15.90 49.87
N HIS A 464 -7.82 -16.18 49.76
CA HIS A 464 -8.84 -15.21 49.34
C HIS A 464 -8.85 -13.95 50.22
N TRP A 465 -8.73 -14.10 51.55
CA TRP A 465 -8.72 -12.97 52.48
C TRP A 465 -7.52 -12.03 52.26
N ARG A 466 -6.33 -12.58 51.99
CA ARG A 466 -5.09 -11.81 51.85
C ARG A 466 -4.88 -11.30 50.43
N PHE A 467 -4.97 -12.18 49.44
CA PHE A 467 -4.62 -11.95 48.04
C PHE A 467 -5.79 -11.46 47.18
N GLY A 468 -7.03 -11.56 47.67
CA GLY A 468 -8.24 -11.22 46.92
C GLY A 468 -8.73 -12.37 46.02
N GLU A 469 -9.65 -12.04 45.13
CA GLU A 469 -10.24 -12.98 44.17
C GLU A 469 -9.50 -12.90 42.82
N GLY A 470 -9.18 -14.06 42.23
CA GLY A 470 -8.47 -14.16 40.93
C GLY A 470 -7.21 -15.06 40.94
N ASP A 471 -6.51 -15.08 39.81
CA ASP A 471 -5.42 -16.03 39.50
C ASP A 471 -4.19 -15.97 40.44
N LEU A 472 -4.07 -14.91 41.24
CA LEU A 472 -3.04 -14.79 42.28
C LEU A 472 -3.12 -15.95 43.30
N GLY A 473 -4.32 -16.46 43.56
CA GLY A 473 -4.56 -17.44 44.61
C GLY A 473 -3.89 -18.80 44.39
N ALA A 474 -3.74 -19.24 43.14
CA ALA A 474 -3.15 -20.54 42.81
C ALA A 474 -1.66 -20.66 43.17
N ARG A 475 -0.97 -19.52 43.36
CA ARG A 475 0.49 -19.44 43.62
C ARG A 475 0.82 -18.62 44.87
N ALA A 476 -0.18 -18.41 45.73
CA ALA A 476 -0.05 -17.71 47.00
C ALA A 476 0.63 -18.59 48.07
N VAL A 477 1.69 -18.07 48.69
CA VAL A 477 2.41 -18.80 49.76
C VAL A 477 1.83 -18.43 51.12
N ILE A 478 1.20 -19.40 51.79
CA ILE A 478 0.66 -19.22 53.15
C ILE A 478 1.80 -19.23 54.19
N PRO A 479 1.94 -18.24 55.08
CA PRO A 479 2.95 -18.24 56.13
C PRO A 479 2.89 -19.46 57.05
N ASN A 480 4.06 -19.89 57.53
CA ASN A 480 4.23 -21.10 58.34
C ASN A 480 3.38 -21.10 59.62
N CYS A 481 3.31 -19.97 60.33
CA CYS A 481 2.48 -19.82 61.53
C CYS A 481 0.98 -20.02 61.25
N CYS A 482 0.49 -19.56 60.10
CA CYS A 482 -0.90 -19.72 59.68
C CYS A 482 -1.17 -21.18 59.30
N ARG A 483 -0.29 -21.75 58.47
CA ARG A 483 -0.38 -23.13 57.98
C ARG A 483 -0.43 -24.14 59.13
N TRP A 484 0.48 -24.02 60.11
CA TRP A 484 0.48 -24.89 61.28
C TRP A 484 -0.73 -24.67 62.19
N ARG A 485 -1.21 -23.42 62.36
CA ARG A 485 -2.42 -23.17 63.16
C ARG A 485 -3.67 -23.82 62.53
N ILE A 486 -3.77 -23.84 61.21
CA ILE A 486 -4.84 -24.55 60.47
C ILE A 486 -4.68 -26.07 60.62
N ARG A 487 -3.45 -26.61 60.49
CA ARG A 487 -3.15 -28.04 60.68
C ARG A 487 -3.43 -28.50 62.12
N ASP A 488 -3.22 -27.65 63.12
CA ASP A 488 -3.54 -27.94 64.53
C ASP A 488 -5.06 -28.00 64.79
N ALA A 489 -5.86 -27.22 64.04
CA ALA A 489 -7.32 -27.23 64.14
C ALA A 489 -7.97 -28.36 63.32
N PHE A 490 -7.34 -28.73 62.20
CA PHE A 490 -7.81 -29.77 61.27
C PHE A 490 -6.67 -30.76 60.97
N PRO A 491 -6.38 -31.71 61.88
CA PRO A 491 -5.22 -32.60 61.79
C PRO A 491 -5.31 -33.61 60.64
N SER A 492 -4.18 -34.23 60.31
CA SER A 492 -4.09 -35.34 59.34
C SER A 492 -4.04 -36.68 60.09
N GLU A 493 -4.85 -37.66 59.69
CA GLU A 493 -4.92 -38.99 60.34
C GLU A 493 -3.55 -39.67 60.47
N ASN A 494 -2.71 -39.54 59.44
CA ASN A 494 -1.37 -40.15 59.38
C ASN A 494 -0.25 -39.19 59.83
N GLY A 495 -0.56 -38.00 60.35
CA GLY A 495 0.42 -36.98 60.75
C GLY A 495 1.18 -36.29 59.59
N GLU A 496 1.24 -36.89 58.41
CA GLU A 496 1.89 -36.32 57.22
C GLU A 496 1.03 -35.25 56.52
N TYR A 497 1.70 -34.26 55.93
CA TYR A 497 1.07 -33.17 55.18
C TYR A 497 1.82 -32.88 53.88
N SER A 498 1.11 -32.92 52.76
CA SER A 498 1.61 -32.44 51.46
C SER A 498 1.90 -30.93 51.53
N GLY A 499 3.02 -30.51 50.94
CA GLY A 499 3.35 -29.10 50.69
C GLY A 499 2.54 -28.50 49.53
N LEU A 500 2.91 -27.30 49.09
CA LEU A 500 2.33 -26.69 47.88
C LEU A 500 2.67 -27.58 46.67
N GLY A 501 1.65 -28.22 46.08
CA GLY A 501 1.85 -29.16 44.97
C GLY A 501 2.33 -28.42 43.72
N LYS A 502 3.51 -28.78 43.20
CA LYS A 502 3.93 -28.38 41.86
C LYS A 502 3.01 -29.04 40.83
N LYS A 503 2.20 -28.23 40.16
CA LYS A 503 1.63 -28.50 38.83
C LYS A 503 2.16 -27.42 37.88
#